data_AF-A0A3D3A9F6-F1
#
_entry.id   AF-A0A3D3A9F6-F1
#
_cell.length_a   1.000
_cell.length_b   1.000
_cell.length_c   1.000
_cell.angle_alpha   90.00
_cell.angle_beta   90.00
_cell.angle_gamma   90.00
#
_symmetry.space_group_name_H-M   'P 1'
#
loop_
_entity.id
_entity.type
_entity.pdbx_description
1 polymer ?
#
loop_
_entity_poly.entity_id
_entity_poly.type
_entity_poly.pdbx_seq_one_letter_code
_entity_poly.pdbx_strand_id
1 'polypeptide(L)'
;MQEPASTDVGSAADYIALMKPRVMSLVVFTALVGLVMAPGAMHPVMAIAAILLIAVGAGASAALNMWYDADIDAVMSRTQDRPVP
;
A
#
# COMPACT_ATOMS: atom_id res chain seq x y z
N MET A 1 35.28 7.26 9.47
CA MET A 1 35.55 6.24 8.43
C MET A 1 34.18 5.82 7.94
N GLN A 2 33.75 6.39 6.81
CA GLN A 2 32.40 6.27 6.25
C GLN A 2 32.25 4.88 5.62
N GLU A 3 31.33 4.06 6.11
CA GLU A 3 30.96 2.79 5.46
C GLU A 3 30.22 3.09 4.15
N PRO A 4 30.50 2.35 3.05
CA PRO A 4 29.85 2.58 1.78
C PRO A 4 28.37 2.19 1.88
N ALA A 5 27.48 3.14 1.56
CA ALA A 5 26.05 2.89 1.42
C ALA A 5 25.83 1.77 0.39
N SER A 6 25.49 0.58 0.88
CA SER A 6 25.01 -0.50 0.04
C SER A 6 23.79 0.02 -0.70
N THR A 7 23.86 0.04 -2.03
CA THR A 7 22.71 0.31 -2.88
C THR A 7 21.76 -0.89 -2.75
N ASP A 8 20.99 -0.91 -1.66
CA ASP A 8 19.94 -1.90 -1.45
C ASP A 8 18.81 -1.53 -2.42
N VAL A 9 18.77 -2.24 -3.54
CA VAL A 9 17.63 -2.21 -4.45
C VAL A 9 16.44 -2.75 -3.66
N GLY A 10 15.61 -1.83 -3.15
CA GLY A 10 14.54 -2.10 -2.19
C GLY A 10 13.88 -3.46 -2.39
N SER A 11 13.93 -4.28 -1.33
CA SER A 11 13.44 -5.65 -1.37
C SER A 11 11.93 -5.67 -1.58
N ALA A 12 11.39 -6.77 -2.14
CA ALA A 12 9.94 -7.00 -2.17
C ALA A 12 9.31 -6.90 -0.75
N ALA A 13 10.10 -7.18 0.29
CA ALA A 13 9.69 -6.98 1.69
C ALA A 13 9.51 -5.49 2.05
N ASP A 14 10.34 -4.58 1.52
CA ASP A 14 10.21 -3.14 1.74
C ASP A 14 8.98 -2.58 1.04
N TYR A 15 8.66 -3.10 -0.15
CA TYR A 15 7.41 -2.77 -0.84
C TYR A 15 6.17 -3.25 -0.06
N ILE A 16 6.23 -4.43 0.55
CA ILE A 16 5.16 -4.93 1.43
C ILE A 16 5.06 -4.07 2.70
N ALA A 17 6.18 -3.62 3.27
CA ALA A 17 6.21 -2.74 4.42
C ALA A 17 5.61 -1.36 4.10
N LEU A 18 5.90 -0.78 2.93
CA LEU A 18 5.30 0.45 2.42
C LEU A 18 3.79 0.33 2.21
N MET A 19 3.34 -0.80 1.65
CA MET A 19 1.92 -1.07 1.41
C MET A 19 1.06 -1.10 2.68
N LYS A 20 1.67 -1.10 3.88
CA LYS A 20 0.97 -1.16 5.18
C LYS A 20 -0.06 -2.30 5.17
N PRO A 21 0.34 -3.56 5.38
CA PRO A 21 -0.52 -4.74 5.21
C PRO A 21 -1.81 -4.70 6.03
N ARG A 22 -1.81 -3.99 7.17
CA ARG A 22 -3.00 -3.72 7.99
C ARG A 22 -4.04 -2.83 7.31
N VAL A 23 -3.63 -1.87 6.49
CA VAL A 23 -4.55 -0.99 5.75
C VAL A 23 -5.14 -1.74 4.56
N MET A 24 -4.32 -2.53 3.86
CA MET A 24 -4.80 -3.36 2.75
C MET A 24 -5.84 -4.39 3.18
N SER A 25 -5.68 -5.03 4.34
CA SER A 25 -6.66 -6.03 4.80
C SER A 25 -8.07 -5.45 4.99
N LEU A 26 -8.17 -4.19 5.46
CA LEU A 26 -9.46 -3.51 5.64
C LEU A 26 -10.10 -3.18 4.28
N VAL A 27 -9.30 -2.73 3.31
CA VAL A 27 -9.78 -2.42 1.96
C VAL A 27 -10.27 -3.69 1.25
N VAL A 28 -9.50 -4.77 1.29
CA VAL A 28 -9.89 -6.06 0.69
C VAL A 28 -11.14 -6.61 1.36
N PHE A 29 -11.25 -6.51 2.69
CA PHE A 29 -12.45 -6.89 3.42
C PHE A 29 -13.67 -6.08 2.96
N THR A 30 -13.53 -4.78 2.83
CA THR A 30 -14.62 -3.89 2.39
C THR A 30 -15.06 -4.21 0.96
N ALA A 31 -14.11 -4.48 0.05
CA ALA A 31 -14.39 -4.91 -1.31
C ALA A 31 -15.13 -6.26 -1.36
N LEU A 32 -14.73 -7.21 -0.51
CA LEU A 32 -15.38 -8.52 -0.41
C LEU A 32 -16.81 -8.39 0.11
N VAL A 33 -17.05 -7.57 1.14
CA VAL A 33 -18.40 -7.30 1.65
C VAL A 33 -19.26 -6.66 0.57
N GLY A 34 -18.73 -5.67 -0.16
CA GLY A 34 -19.43 -5.05 -1.28
C GLY A 34 -19.80 -6.04 -2.39
N LEU A 35 -18.89 -6.96 -2.71
CA LEU A 35 -19.13 -8.02 -3.70
C LEU A 35 -20.25 -8.97 -3.26
N VAL A 36 -20.30 -9.33 -1.97
CA VAL A 36 -21.35 -10.22 -1.42
C VAL A 36 -22.71 -9.51 -1.34
N MET A 37 -22.73 -8.20 -1.04
CA MET A 37 -23.97 -7.41 -0.99
C MET A 37 -24.51 -7.04 -2.37
N ALA A 38 -23.68 -7.04 -3.42
CA ALA A 38 -24.10 -6.64 -4.75
C ALA A 38 -25.16 -7.62 -5.31
N PRO A 39 -26.32 -7.12 -5.77
CA PRO A 39 -27.33 -7.96 -6.38
C PRO A 39 -26.88 -8.43 -7.77
N GLY A 40 -27.00 -9.73 -8.05
CA GLY A 40 -26.68 -10.34 -9.34
C GLY A 40 -25.51 -11.32 -9.27
N ALA A 41 -25.46 -12.28 -10.20
CA ALA A 41 -24.36 -13.23 -10.30
C ALA A 41 -23.17 -12.58 -11.02
N MET A 42 -22.09 -12.30 -10.30
CA MET A 42 -20.84 -11.84 -10.90
C MET A 42 -19.99 -13.04 -11.32
N HIS A 43 -19.40 -12.97 -12.52
CA HIS A 43 -18.46 -13.99 -12.97
C HIS A 43 -17.22 -14.01 -12.04
N PRO A 44 -16.76 -15.18 -11.55
CA PRO A 44 -15.69 -15.26 -10.55
C PRO A 44 -14.39 -14.59 -10.99
N VAL A 45 -14.09 -14.59 -12.28
CA VAL A 45 -12.92 -13.89 -12.84
C VAL A 45 -13.03 -12.37 -12.66
N MET A 46 -14.22 -11.79 -12.85
CA MET A 46 -14.42 -10.34 -12.65
C MET A 46 -14.35 -9.97 -11.18
N ALA A 47 -14.89 -10.81 -10.30
CA ALA A 47 -14.78 -10.63 -8.85
C ALA A 47 -13.32 -10.60 -8.38
N ILE A 48 -12.51 -11.56 -8.84
CA ILE A 48 -11.08 -11.63 -8.53
C ILE A 48 -10.35 -10.41 -9.12
N ALA A 49 -10.60 -10.07 -10.38
CA ALA A 49 -10.00 -8.91 -11.02
C ALA A 49 -10.33 -7.61 -10.29
N ALA A 50 -11.58 -7.43 -9.85
CA ALA A 50 -12.02 -6.26 -9.09
C ALA A 50 -11.27 -6.16 -7.76
N ILE A 51 -11.19 -7.24 -6.99
CA ILE A 51 -10.46 -7.25 -5.71
C ILE A 51 -8.97 -6.95 -5.93
N LEU A 52 -8.35 -7.52 -6.96
CA LEU A 52 -6.95 -7.25 -7.30
C LEU A 52 -6.72 -5.78 -7.66
N LEU A 53 -7.56 -5.20 -8.51
CA LEU A 53 -7.44 -3.78 -8.91
C LEU A 53 -7.65 -2.84 -7.72
N ILE A 54 -8.60 -3.16 -6.84
CA ILE A 54 -8.84 -2.39 -5.61
C ILE A 54 -7.62 -2.48 -4.68
N ALA A 55 -7.03 -3.67 -4.51
CA ALA A 55 -5.82 -3.84 -3.70
C ALA A 55 -4.65 -3.03 -4.28
N VAL A 56 -4.39 -3.13 -5.58
CA VAL A 56 -3.32 -2.36 -6.25
C VAL A 56 -3.54 -0.86 -6.10
N GLY A 57 -4.75 -0.35 -6.35
CA GLY A 57 -5.07 1.08 -6.23
C GLY A 57 -4.92 1.60 -4.80
N ALA A 58 -5.33 0.82 -3.80
CA ALA A 58 -5.18 1.20 -2.40
C ALA A 58 -3.71 1.23 -1.96
N GLY A 59 -2.91 0.26 -2.38
CA GLY A 59 -1.47 0.25 -2.11
C GLY A 59 -0.74 1.39 -2.80
N ALA A 60 -1.09 1.72 -4.04
CA ALA A 60 -0.53 2.86 -4.77
C ALA A 60 -0.86 4.19 -4.06
N SER A 61 -2.11 4.37 -3.60
CA SER A 61 -2.51 5.55 -2.83
C SER A 61 -1.74 5.68 -1.51
N ALA A 62 -1.53 4.57 -0.79
CA ALA A 62 -0.75 4.58 0.45
C ALA A 62 0.72 4.97 0.23
N ALA A 63 1.35 4.47 -0.84
CA ALA A 63 2.71 4.85 -1.21
C ALA A 63 2.79 6.32 -1.67
N LEU A 64 1.84 6.78 -2.49
CA LEU A 64 1.76 8.17 -2.92
C LEU A 64 1.55 9.12 -1.73
N ASN A 65 0.74 8.74 -0.75
CA ASN A 65 0.53 9.57 0.44
C ASN A 65 1.81 9.70 1.27
N MET A 66 2.69 8.69 1.27
CA MET A 66 4.00 8.80 1.93
C MET A 66 4.97 9.67 1.13
N TRP A 67 4.99 9.53 -0.19
CA TRP A 67 5.85 10.34 -1.06
C TRP A 67 5.44 11.82 -1.06
N TYR A 68 4.13 12.11 -1.10
CA TYR A 68 3.62 13.47 -1.12
C TYR A 68 3.86 14.20 0.21
N ASP A 69 3.76 13.50 1.34
CA ASP A 69 4.01 14.07 2.66
C ASP A 69 5.50 14.04 3.05
N ALA A 70 6.42 13.64 2.16
CA ALA A 70 7.83 13.39 2.52
C ALA A 70 8.56 14.65 3.02
N ASP A 71 8.27 15.82 2.42
CA ASP A 71 8.79 17.12 2.85
C ASP A 71 8.26 17.56 4.21
N ILE A 72 6.99 17.25 4.49
CA ILE A 72 6.32 17.55 5.75
C ILE A 72 6.75 16.58 6.86
N ASP A 73 6.88 15.29 6.54
CA ASP A 73 7.32 14.24 7.47
C ASP A 73 8.77 14.49 7.92
N ALA A 74 9.62 15.09 7.09
CA ALA A 74 11.01 15.43 7.41
C ALA A 74 11.16 16.46 8.56
N VAL A 75 10.15 17.30 8.79
CA VAL A 75 10.17 18.32 9.87
C VAL A 75 9.34 17.90 11.10
N MET A 76 8.71 16.72 11.06
CA MET A 76 7.87 16.20 12.14
C MET A 76 8.62 15.17 13.00
N SER A 77 8.77 15.48 14.29
CA SER A 77 9.45 14.61 15.29
C SER A 77 8.85 13.20 15.44
N ARG A 78 7.63 12.97 14.96
CA ARG A 78 6.93 11.67 15.02
C ARG A 78 7.06 10.84 13.74
N THR A 79 7.35 11.45 12.59
CA THR A 79 7.28 10.79 11.27
C THR A 79 8.54 10.91 10.42
N GLN A 80 9.55 11.62 10.94
CA GLN A 80 10.90 11.76 10.39
C GLN A 80 11.62 10.43 10.07
N ASP A 81 11.34 9.34 10.78
CA ASP A 81 11.98 8.02 10.58
C ASP A 81 11.23 7.11 9.58
N ARG A 82 10.28 7.65 8.81
CA ARG A 82 9.59 6.85 7.79
C ARG A 82 10.56 6.53 6.64
N PRO A 83 10.53 5.29 6.10
CA PRO A 83 11.37 4.89 4.97
C PRO A 83 10.82 5.49 3.68
N VAL A 84 11.07 6.77 3.47
CA VAL A 84 10.85 7.49 2.21
C VAL A 84 12.21 8.00 1.71
N PRO A 85 12.57 7.79 0.43
CA PRO A 85 13.80 8.32 -0.15
C PRO A 85 13.76 9.85 -0.36
#